data_AF-A0A0K2TPC6-F1
#
_entry.id   AF-A0A0K2TPC6-F1
#
_cell.length_a   1.000
_cell.length_b   1.000
_cell.length_c   1.000
_cell.angle_alpha   90.00
_cell.angle_beta   90.00
_cell.angle_gamma   90.00
#
_symmetry.space_group_name_H-M   'P 1'
#
loop_
_entity.id
_entity.type
_entity.pdbx_description
1 polymer ?
#
loop_
_entity_poly.entity_id
_entity_poly.type
_entity_poly.pdbx_seq_one_letter_code
_entity_poly.pdbx_strand_id
1 'polypeptide(L)'
;MKTISMKHPLLASLLCVGGLVLVSFLIIFTYAHRNELKNMSFVQASSQKSVQKASQQKLICLIDSYPSRFPKQIDIITKTWAKRCDYAYIISTVANETKGFNVIEYKGEDSDHWGKVMVSLDYVYNNYIDKIDWVLKTSDEVFTIPENLHYFINSKKLKSSDPLWFGSEYLSPSKSVFMSREGYVMSKAAVVKLMTEGKKLPKDKCKTQEHQLNEEDELAKCLKALDVKTVDTRDQLGRHRFISYDLGEMIIPVSDPNKREKRLRFPYQNGPNCCAQDPILLKGGSIRFFDFMLYELHYAGEK
;
A
#
# COMPACT_ATOMS: atom_id res chain seq x y z
N MET A 1 68.81 -54.10 -31.52
CA MET A 1 67.58 -54.73 -30.97
C MET A 1 67.28 -54.03 -29.64
N LYS A 2 66.20 -53.29 -29.39
CA LYS A 2 64.89 -53.14 -30.03
C LYS A 2 64.51 -51.65 -30.01
N THR A 3 64.07 -51.12 -31.15
CA THR A 3 63.35 -49.86 -31.28
C THR A 3 61.92 -50.05 -30.77
N ILE A 4 61.52 -49.37 -29.70
CA ILE A 4 60.11 -49.25 -29.32
C ILE A 4 59.52 -48.10 -30.13
N SER A 5 58.93 -48.47 -31.26
CA SER A 5 57.97 -47.65 -31.97
C SER A 5 56.66 -47.70 -31.20
N MET A 6 56.19 -46.57 -30.68
CA MET A 6 54.79 -46.38 -30.35
C MET A 6 54.24 -45.21 -31.17
N LYS A 7 53.69 -45.61 -32.32
CA LYS A 7 52.65 -44.91 -33.04
C LYS A 7 51.47 -44.72 -32.09
N HIS A 8 51.03 -43.49 -31.85
CA HIS A 8 49.59 -43.17 -31.78
C HIS A 8 49.39 -41.65 -31.85
N PRO A 9 49.55 -41.03 -33.04
CA PRO A 9 49.22 -39.61 -33.23
C PRO A 9 47.75 -39.29 -32.89
N LEU A 10 46.87 -40.30 -32.97
CA LEU A 10 45.45 -40.20 -32.61
C LEU A 10 45.19 -39.98 -31.11
N LEU A 11 46.01 -40.54 -30.22
CA LEU A 11 45.79 -40.40 -28.77
C LEU A 11 46.19 -39.01 -28.28
N ALA A 12 47.28 -38.46 -28.84
CA ALA A 12 47.71 -37.08 -28.59
C ALA A 12 46.70 -36.07 -29.14
N SER A 13 46.11 -36.32 -30.33
CA SER A 13 45.07 -35.45 -30.88
C SER A 13 43.77 -35.50 -30.08
N LEU A 14 43.36 -36.67 -29.58
CA LEU A 14 42.15 -36.80 -28.74
C LEU A 14 42.30 -36.10 -27.38
N LEU A 15 43.47 -36.17 -26.74
CA LEU A 15 43.76 -35.43 -25.51
C LEU A 15 43.79 -33.91 -25.76
N CYS A 16 44.33 -33.48 -26.90
CA CYS A 16 44.38 -32.07 -27.27
C CYS A 16 42.98 -31.50 -27.59
N VAL A 17 42.14 -32.26 -28.30
CA VAL A 17 40.75 -31.88 -28.60
C VAL A 17 39.90 -31.91 -27.33
N GLY A 18 40.03 -32.92 -26.48
CA GLY A 18 39.33 -32.98 -25.19
C GLY A 18 39.68 -31.83 -24.24
N GLY A 19 40.98 -31.46 -24.20
CA GLY A 19 41.44 -30.30 -23.44
C GLY A 19 40.87 -28.98 -23.96
N LEU A 20 40.83 -28.77 -25.29
CA LEU A 20 40.25 -27.58 -25.90
C LEU A 20 38.74 -27.47 -25.64
N VAL A 21 38.01 -28.59 -25.67
CA VAL A 21 36.57 -28.61 -25.35
C VAL A 21 36.33 -28.25 -23.88
N LEU A 22 37.11 -28.80 -22.95
CA LEU A 22 37.00 -28.47 -21.52
C LEU A 22 37.30 -27.00 -21.24
N VAL A 23 38.34 -26.44 -21.87
CA VAL A 23 38.68 -25.02 -21.73
C VAL A 23 37.57 -24.14 -22.30
N SER A 24 37.01 -24.49 -23.46
CA SER A 24 35.90 -23.72 -24.05
C SER A 24 34.63 -23.79 -23.17
N PHE A 25 34.31 -24.94 -22.59
CA PHE A 25 33.21 -25.08 -21.63
C PHE A 25 33.44 -24.25 -20.36
N LEU A 26 34.65 -24.24 -19.80
CA LEU A 26 34.97 -23.42 -18.62
C LEU A 26 34.89 -21.93 -18.94
N ILE A 27 35.32 -21.50 -20.13
CA ILE A 27 35.19 -20.10 -20.57
C ILE A 27 33.72 -19.71 -20.76
N ILE A 28 32.91 -20.58 -21.38
CA ILE A 28 31.47 -20.33 -21.55
C ILE A 28 30.76 -20.32 -20.20
N PHE A 29 31.08 -21.25 -19.30
CA PHE A 29 30.47 -21.32 -17.97
C PHE A 29 30.87 -20.13 -17.11
N THR A 30 32.14 -19.71 -17.13
CA THR A 30 32.59 -18.49 -16.42
C THR A 30 32.02 -17.22 -17.04
N TYR A 31 31.85 -17.16 -18.37
CA TYR A 31 31.19 -16.05 -19.05
C TYR A 31 29.69 -15.99 -18.74
N ALA A 32 28.99 -17.12 -18.80
CA ALA A 32 27.58 -17.23 -18.45
C ALA A 32 27.34 -16.90 -16.97
N HIS A 33 28.16 -17.44 -16.06
CA HIS A 33 28.08 -17.14 -14.63
C HIS A 33 28.46 -15.68 -14.33
N ARG A 34 29.40 -15.08 -15.07
CA ARG A 34 29.71 -13.64 -14.97
C ARG A 34 28.57 -12.78 -15.51
N ASN A 35 27.84 -13.22 -16.54
CA ASN A 35 26.66 -12.54 -17.04
C ASN A 35 25.48 -12.68 -16.07
N GLU A 36 25.28 -13.83 -15.44
CA GLU A 36 24.29 -13.98 -14.38
C GLU A 36 24.65 -13.13 -13.17
N LEU A 37 25.92 -13.08 -12.74
CA LEU A 37 26.37 -12.17 -11.66
C LEU A 37 26.31 -10.68 -12.04
N LYS A 38 26.44 -10.33 -13.32
CA LYS A 38 26.17 -8.98 -13.84
C LYS A 38 24.67 -8.66 -13.91
N ASN A 39 23.80 -9.66 -14.04
CA ASN A 39 22.35 -9.49 -13.94
C ASN A 39 21.86 -9.55 -12.47
N MET A 40 22.65 -10.18 -11.60
CA MET A 40 22.53 -10.18 -10.13
C MET A 40 23.30 -9.04 -9.47
N SER A 41 23.81 -8.07 -10.24
CA SER A 41 24.28 -6.83 -9.67
C SER A 41 23.08 -6.14 -9.06
N PHE A 42 23.01 -6.25 -7.73
CA PHE A 42 22.52 -5.26 -6.79
C PHE A 42 21.38 -4.42 -7.37
N VAL A 43 20.14 -4.71 -6.93
CA VAL A 43 19.08 -3.72 -6.91
C VAL A 43 19.69 -2.51 -6.23
N GLN A 44 20.20 -1.62 -7.06
CA GLN A 44 20.85 -0.41 -6.64
C GLN A 44 19.69 0.36 -6.09
N ALA A 45 19.56 0.31 -4.75
CA ALA A 45 18.72 1.21 -4.00
C ALA A 45 18.98 2.57 -4.63
N SER A 46 18.00 3.03 -5.39
CA SER A 46 18.15 4.25 -6.14
C SER A 46 18.36 5.32 -5.10
N SER A 47 19.62 5.71 -4.94
CA SER A 47 20.03 6.91 -4.22
C SER A 47 18.99 7.97 -4.49
N GLN A 48 18.45 8.58 -3.43
CA GLN A 48 17.53 9.71 -3.48
C GLN A 48 18.09 10.82 -4.39
N LYS A 49 17.91 10.68 -5.70
CA LYS A 49 18.10 11.75 -6.66
C LYS A 49 16.76 12.46 -6.70
N SER A 50 16.71 13.55 -5.95
CA SER A 50 15.75 14.64 -6.07
C SER A 50 14.36 14.17 -6.49
N VAL A 51 13.45 14.03 -5.53
CA VAL A 51 12.03 14.22 -5.82
C VAL A 51 11.94 15.62 -6.43
N GLN A 52 12.06 15.71 -7.76
CA GLN A 52 11.61 16.87 -8.52
C GLN A 52 10.25 17.17 -7.94
N LYS A 53 10.00 18.45 -7.67
CA LYS A 53 8.71 18.99 -7.23
C LYS A 53 7.67 18.75 -8.34
N ALA A 54 7.37 17.47 -8.60
CA ALA A 54 6.18 17.02 -9.30
C ALA A 54 5.04 17.73 -8.60
N SER A 55 4.10 18.28 -9.38
CA SER A 55 2.93 18.97 -8.84
C SER A 55 2.37 18.13 -7.69
N GLN A 56 2.63 18.58 -6.45
CA GLN A 56 2.38 17.76 -5.29
C GLN A 56 0.88 17.69 -5.13
N GLN A 57 0.32 16.58 -5.60
CA GLN A 57 -1.10 16.31 -5.51
C GLN A 57 -1.51 16.43 -4.05
N LYS A 58 -2.60 17.13 -3.77
CA LYS A 58 -2.98 17.49 -2.42
C LYS A 58 -3.76 16.36 -1.73
N LEU A 59 -3.30 15.96 -0.55
CA LEU A 59 -3.87 14.85 0.22
C LEU A 59 -4.54 15.33 1.50
N ILE A 60 -5.81 14.98 1.69
CA ILE A 60 -6.46 15.05 3.00
C ILE A 60 -6.57 13.66 3.62
N CYS A 61 -6.17 13.55 4.87
CA CYS A 61 -6.25 12.33 5.67
C CYS A 61 -7.40 12.45 6.68
N LEU A 62 -8.32 11.50 6.61
CA LEU A 62 -9.49 11.36 7.47
C LEU A 62 -9.29 10.15 8.36
N ILE A 63 -9.17 10.39 9.67
CA ILE A 63 -8.71 9.39 10.65
C ILE A 63 -9.87 9.09 11.59
N ASP A 64 -10.54 7.96 11.39
CA ASP A 64 -11.61 7.50 12.28
C ASP A 64 -11.01 7.04 13.61
N SER A 65 -11.55 7.58 14.71
CA SER A 65 -11.11 7.31 16.06
C SER A 65 -12.30 7.30 17.03
N TYR A 66 -12.03 6.85 18.25
CA TYR A 66 -12.96 6.85 19.36
C TYR A 66 -12.55 7.87 20.43
N PRO A 67 -13.50 8.44 21.20
CA PRO A 67 -13.21 9.33 22.32
C PRO A 67 -12.21 8.75 23.34
N SER A 68 -12.26 7.44 23.59
CA SER A 68 -11.37 6.73 24.53
C SER A 68 -9.89 6.74 24.11
N ARG A 69 -9.59 7.06 22.85
CA ARG A 69 -8.23 7.13 22.29
C ARG A 69 -7.58 8.49 22.52
N PHE A 70 -8.37 9.49 22.94
CA PHE A 70 -7.89 10.83 23.21
C PHE A 70 -7.30 10.97 24.62
N PRO A 71 -6.33 11.87 24.82
CA PRO A 71 -5.54 12.54 23.77
C PRO A 71 -4.37 11.65 23.28
N LYS A 72 -4.04 10.57 24.00
CA LYS A 72 -2.75 9.87 23.87
C LYS A 72 -2.48 9.31 22.47
N GLN A 73 -3.42 8.55 21.91
CA GLN A 73 -3.21 7.92 20.59
C GLN A 73 -3.23 8.97 19.48
N ILE A 74 -4.17 9.91 19.57
CA ILE A 74 -4.29 11.00 18.60
C ILE A 74 -3.03 11.87 18.58
N ASP A 75 -2.51 12.26 19.74
CA ASP A 75 -1.25 13.03 19.85
C ASP A 75 -0.05 12.29 19.24
N ILE A 76 -0.02 10.95 19.32
CA ILE A 76 1.00 10.14 18.68
C ILE A 76 0.88 10.22 17.16
N ILE A 77 -0.30 9.91 16.61
CA ILE A 77 -0.56 9.93 15.16
C ILE A 77 -0.18 11.27 14.56
N THR A 78 -0.53 12.32 15.28
CA THR A 78 -0.44 13.66 14.75
C THR A 78 0.96 14.27 14.81
N LYS A 79 1.78 13.86 15.80
CA LYS A 79 3.22 14.18 15.84
C LYS A 79 4.07 13.31 14.91
N THR A 80 3.52 12.20 14.45
CA THR A 80 4.18 11.22 13.58
C THR A 80 3.70 11.37 12.13
N TRP A 81 3.03 10.38 11.55
CA TRP A 81 2.76 10.34 10.11
C TRP A 81 1.74 11.36 9.61
N ALA A 82 0.77 11.79 10.42
CA ALA A 82 -0.33 12.63 9.91
C ALA A 82 0.13 14.05 9.52
N LYS A 83 1.25 14.55 10.08
CA LYS A 83 1.86 15.83 9.68
C LYS A 83 2.38 15.85 8.23
N ARG A 84 2.44 14.68 7.57
CA ARG A 84 2.87 14.51 6.18
C ARG A 84 1.70 14.55 5.20
N CYS A 85 0.46 14.58 5.70
CA CYS A 85 -0.71 14.93 4.89
C CYS A 85 -0.79 16.46 4.73
N ASP A 86 -1.31 16.96 3.61
CA ASP A 86 -1.54 18.41 3.45
C ASP A 86 -2.62 18.91 4.40
N TYR A 87 -3.63 18.07 4.65
CA TYR A 87 -4.68 18.28 5.64
C TYR A 87 -4.90 16.97 6.41
N ALA A 88 -5.12 17.07 7.72
CA ALA A 88 -5.44 15.91 8.56
C ALA A 88 -6.58 16.25 9.52
N TYR A 89 -7.56 15.37 9.57
CA TYR A 89 -8.75 15.50 10.41
C TYR A 89 -9.01 14.20 11.15
N ILE A 90 -9.30 14.32 12.44
CA ILE A 90 -9.83 13.20 13.22
C ILE A 90 -11.35 13.19 13.10
N ILE A 91 -11.95 12.04 12.88
CA ILE A 91 -13.40 11.85 12.90
C ILE A 91 -13.75 11.18 14.23
N SER A 92 -14.61 11.81 15.02
CA SER A 92 -14.95 11.36 16.37
C SER A 92 -16.36 11.82 16.74
N THR A 93 -17.00 11.17 17.71
CA THR A 93 -18.29 11.63 18.25
C THR A 93 -18.18 12.76 19.26
N VAL A 94 -16.95 13.09 19.67
CA VAL A 94 -16.67 14.24 20.54
C VAL A 94 -15.76 15.22 19.80
N ALA A 95 -16.13 16.50 19.81
CA ALA A 95 -15.29 17.59 19.30
C ALA A 95 -14.06 17.92 20.18
N ASN A 96 -13.63 17.01 21.06
CA ASN A 96 -12.73 17.36 22.15
C ASN A 96 -11.37 17.84 21.60
N GLU A 97 -11.03 19.08 21.94
CA GLU A 97 -9.88 19.81 21.44
C GLU A 97 -8.58 19.21 22.00
N THR A 98 -8.03 18.21 21.31
CA THR A 98 -6.60 17.95 21.47
C THR A 98 -5.87 19.10 20.78
N LYS A 99 -5.03 19.83 21.53
CA LYS A 99 -4.28 20.98 21.00
C LYS A 99 -3.60 20.61 19.68
N GLY A 100 -3.97 21.31 18.60
CA GLY A 100 -3.28 21.25 17.32
C GLY A 100 -3.93 20.42 16.22
N PHE A 101 -5.10 19.79 16.44
CA PHE A 101 -5.77 18.98 15.42
C PHE A 101 -7.25 19.31 15.26
N ASN A 102 -7.69 19.28 14.01
CA ASN A 102 -9.07 19.54 13.66
C ASN A 102 -9.89 18.24 13.80
N VAL A 103 -11.04 18.33 14.45
CA VAL A 103 -11.98 17.22 14.61
C VAL A 103 -13.22 17.49 13.76
N ILE A 104 -13.63 16.51 12.97
CA ILE A 104 -14.97 16.46 12.38
C ILE A 104 -15.84 15.68 13.35
N GLU A 105 -16.71 16.39 14.07
CA GLU A 105 -17.64 15.78 15.02
C GLU A 105 -18.78 15.07 14.29
N TYR A 106 -18.97 13.79 14.59
CA TYR A 106 -20.12 13.01 14.16
C TYR A 106 -21.15 12.89 15.29
N LYS A 107 -22.36 13.42 15.08
CA LYS A 107 -23.45 13.41 16.07
C LYS A 107 -24.28 12.12 16.00
N GLY A 108 -23.64 10.99 16.26
CA GLY A 108 -24.31 9.68 16.32
C GLY A 108 -23.53 8.71 17.21
N GLU A 109 -23.69 7.41 16.98
CA GLU A 109 -22.99 6.38 17.76
C GLU A 109 -21.54 6.22 17.31
N ASP A 110 -20.65 5.94 18.26
CA ASP A 110 -19.21 5.73 17.99
C ASP A 110 -18.94 4.56 17.03
N SER A 111 -19.81 3.55 17.07
CA SER A 111 -19.79 2.36 16.21
C SER A 111 -20.33 2.62 14.80
N ASP A 112 -20.95 3.77 14.52
CA ASP A 112 -21.47 4.09 13.19
C ASP A 112 -20.37 4.63 12.26
N HIS A 113 -19.54 3.71 11.79
CA HIS A 113 -18.46 4.00 10.85
C HIS A 113 -18.97 4.53 9.50
N TRP A 114 -20.13 4.06 9.03
CA TRP A 114 -20.73 4.58 7.79
C TRP A 114 -21.16 6.03 7.95
N GLY A 115 -21.85 6.37 9.04
CA GLY A 115 -22.22 7.75 9.38
C GLY A 115 -21.01 8.66 9.47
N LYS A 116 -19.92 8.20 10.13
CA LYS A 116 -18.64 8.90 10.21
C LYS A 116 -17.99 9.15 8.83
N VAL A 117 -18.03 8.16 7.93
CA VAL A 117 -17.56 8.35 6.54
C VAL A 117 -18.40 9.39 5.82
N MET A 118 -19.73 9.31 5.90
CA MET A 118 -20.61 10.22 5.18
C MET A 118 -20.48 11.67 5.67
N VAL A 119 -20.41 11.91 6.99
CA VAL A 119 -20.23 13.27 7.53
C VAL A 119 -18.86 13.84 7.17
N SER A 120 -17.81 13.02 7.19
CA SER A 120 -16.46 13.49 6.88
C SER A 120 -16.28 13.77 5.39
N LEU A 121 -16.82 12.94 4.50
CA LEU A 121 -16.82 13.21 3.06
C LEU A 121 -17.69 14.42 2.70
N ASP A 122 -18.81 14.64 3.38
CA ASP A 122 -19.63 15.84 3.19
C ASP A 122 -18.87 17.11 3.63
N TYR A 123 -18.21 17.06 4.79
CA TYR A 123 -17.34 18.15 5.24
C TYR A 123 -16.21 18.44 4.24
N VAL A 124 -15.52 17.41 3.76
CA VAL A 124 -14.46 17.57 2.75
C VAL A 124 -15.02 18.16 1.46
N TYR A 125 -16.17 17.66 0.98
CA TYR A 125 -16.81 18.15 -0.23
C TYR A 125 -17.13 19.64 -0.14
N ASN A 126 -17.69 20.09 0.99
CA ASN A 126 -18.11 21.48 1.15
C ASN A 126 -16.97 22.47 1.45
N ASN A 127 -15.86 22.02 2.05
CA ASN A 127 -14.82 22.92 2.57
C ASN A 127 -13.44 22.81 1.89
N TYR A 128 -13.16 21.64 1.29
CA TYR A 128 -11.82 21.27 0.84
C TYR A 128 -11.75 20.72 -0.58
N ILE A 129 -12.86 20.36 -1.23
CA ILE A 129 -12.84 19.63 -2.52
C ILE A 129 -12.04 20.33 -3.63
N ASP A 130 -11.96 21.66 -3.59
CA ASP A 130 -11.19 22.45 -4.56
C ASP A 130 -9.72 22.68 -4.17
N LYS A 131 -9.33 22.23 -2.98
CA LYS A 131 -7.97 22.34 -2.42
C LYS A 131 -7.24 21.00 -2.38
N ILE A 132 -7.93 19.90 -2.72
CA ILE A 132 -7.40 18.54 -2.61
C ILE A 132 -7.54 17.78 -3.94
N ASP A 133 -6.72 16.75 -4.08
CA ASP A 133 -6.75 15.78 -5.16
C ASP A 133 -7.21 14.39 -4.68
N TRP A 134 -6.86 14.03 -3.44
CA TRP A 134 -7.09 12.71 -2.88
C TRP A 134 -7.56 12.79 -1.43
N VAL A 135 -8.44 11.87 -1.07
CA VAL A 135 -8.88 11.62 0.29
C VAL A 135 -8.37 10.25 0.71
N LEU A 136 -7.54 10.17 1.75
CA LEU A 136 -7.25 8.92 2.45
C LEU A 136 -8.17 8.82 3.66
N LYS A 137 -9.01 7.79 3.72
CA LYS A 137 -9.71 7.41 4.95
C LYS A 137 -8.95 6.28 5.60
N THR A 138 -8.74 6.36 6.90
CA THR A 138 -7.97 5.38 7.67
C THR A 138 -8.46 5.28 9.13
N SER A 139 -7.98 4.29 9.87
CA SER A 139 -8.19 4.17 11.33
C SER A 139 -7.05 4.80 12.13
N ASP A 140 -7.25 4.96 13.44
CA ASP A 140 -6.24 5.39 14.41
C ASP A 140 -5.29 4.25 14.85
N GLU A 141 -5.43 3.04 14.30
CA GLU A 141 -4.65 1.86 14.65
C GLU A 141 -3.52 1.54 13.66
N VAL A 142 -3.39 2.33 12.60
CA VAL A 142 -2.43 2.08 11.51
C VAL A 142 -1.36 3.17 11.40
N PHE A 143 -0.25 2.81 10.76
CA PHE A 143 0.78 3.73 10.33
C PHE A 143 0.68 3.93 8.81
N THR A 144 0.53 5.18 8.37
CA THR A 144 0.49 5.52 6.94
C THR A 144 1.80 6.16 6.51
N ILE A 145 2.19 5.95 5.25
CA ILE A 145 3.35 6.59 4.62
C ILE A 145 2.85 7.42 3.41
N PRO A 146 2.41 8.69 3.60
CA PRO A 146 1.89 9.54 2.54
C PRO A 146 2.83 9.70 1.34
N GLU A 147 4.14 9.72 1.57
CA GLU A 147 5.17 9.79 0.55
C GLU A 147 5.10 8.58 -0.42
N ASN A 148 4.90 7.37 0.13
CA ASN A 148 4.73 6.16 -0.67
C ASN A 148 3.39 6.16 -1.42
N LEU A 149 2.33 6.76 -0.85
CA LEU A 149 1.07 6.97 -1.55
C LEU A 149 1.25 7.89 -2.77
N HIS A 150 1.92 9.03 -2.59
CA HIS A 150 2.24 9.92 -3.71
C HIS A 150 3.12 9.25 -4.76
N TYR A 151 4.12 8.49 -4.33
CA TYR A 151 4.95 7.70 -5.24
C TYR A 151 4.13 6.70 -6.06
N PHE A 152 3.23 5.95 -5.42
CA PHE A 152 2.32 5.03 -6.10
C PHE A 152 1.43 5.73 -7.11
N ILE A 153 0.76 6.81 -6.71
CA ILE A 153 -0.14 7.56 -7.60
C ILE A 153 0.62 8.11 -8.82
N ASN A 154 1.79 8.71 -8.60
CA ASN A 154 2.61 9.28 -9.66
C ASN A 154 3.17 8.20 -10.59
N SER A 155 3.67 7.09 -10.05
CA SER A 155 4.22 5.98 -10.86
C SER A 155 3.15 5.31 -11.73
N LYS A 156 1.92 5.21 -11.23
CA LYS A 156 0.76 4.71 -11.99
C LYS A 156 0.09 5.77 -12.86
N LYS A 157 0.54 7.04 -12.80
CA LYS A 157 -0.03 8.18 -13.52
C LYS A 157 -1.54 8.34 -13.27
N LEU A 158 -2.01 8.07 -12.05
CA LEU A 158 -3.43 8.21 -11.72
C LEU A 158 -3.79 9.69 -11.62
N LYS A 159 -5.01 10.03 -12.05
CA LYS A 159 -5.53 11.40 -12.02
C LYS A 159 -6.67 11.49 -11.01
N SER A 160 -6.67 12.55 -10.20
CA SER A 160 -7.75 12.87 -9.26
C SER A 160 -9.09 13.19 -9.96
N SER A 161 -9.04 13.51 -11.26
CA SER A 161 -10.21 13.70 -12.13
C SER A 161 -10.87 12.40 -12.57
N ASP A 162 -10.17 11.27 -12.47
CA ASP A 162 -10.74 9.97 -12.78
C ASP A 162 -11.41 9.41 -11.51
N PRO A 163 -12.63 8.84 -11.59
CA PRO A 163 -13.33 8.32 -10.42
C PRO A 163 -12.69 7.01 -9.96
N LEU A 164 -11.72 7.12 -9.07
CA LEU A 164 -10.90 6.03 -8.55
C LEU A 164 -11.07 5.82 -7.05
N TRP A 165 -11.03 4.56 -6.62
CA TRP A 165 -11.05 4.11 -5.23
C TRP A 165 -10.14 2.89 -5.02
N PHE A 166 -9.18 2.94 -4.11
CA PHE A 166 -8.21 1.86 -3.95
C PHE A 166 -7.69 1.72 -2.51
N GLY A 167 -7.26 0.52 -2.14
CA GLY A 167 -6.85 0.17 -0.79
C GLY A 167 -6.51 -1.31 -0.69
N SER A 168 -6.78 -1.91 0.46
CA SER A 168 -6.71 -3.37 0.63
C SER A 168 -8.01 -4.02 0.19
N GLU A 169 -7.98 -4.81 -0.89
CA GLU A 169 -9.17 -5.38 -1.53
C GLU A 169 -9.60 -6.71 -0.90
N TYR A 170 -10.88 -6.79 -0.55
CA TYR A 170 -11.56 -7.97 -0.05
C TYR A 170 -12.75 -8.35 -0.94
N LEU A 171 -13.16 -9.61 -0.85
CA LEU A 171 -14.29 -10.18 -1.55
C LEU A 171 -15.41 -10.52 -0.57
N SER A 172 -16.60 -10.02 -0.85
CA SER A 172 -17.82 -10.46 -0.19
C SER A 172 -18.14 -11.92 -0.56
N PRO A 173 -19.06 -12.60 0.16
CA PRO A 173 -19.57 -13.90 -0.27
C PRO A 173 -20.13 -13.90 -1.70
N SER A 174 -20.69 -12.77 -2.15
CA SER A 174 -21.18 -12.56 -3.52
C SER A 174 -20.10 -12.11 -4.50
N LYS A 175 -18.82 -12.23 -4.14
CA LYS A 175 -17.64 -11.87 -4.95
C LYS A 175 -17.57 -10.40 -5.38
N SER A 176 -18.26 -9.51 -4.65
CA SER A 176 -18.11 -8.07 -4.84
C SER A 176 -16.86 -7.58 -4.10
N VAL A 177 -16.15 -6.63 -4.71
CA VAL A 177 -14.93 -6.05 -4.15
C VAL A 177 -15.29 -4.91 -3.22
N PHE A 178 -14.69 -4.91 -2.03
CA PHE A 178 -14.72 -3.79 -1.09
C PHE A 178 -13.30 -3.54 -0.55
N MET A 179 -13.09 -2.37 0.04
CA MET A 179 -11.81 -2.02 0.66
C MET A 179 -11.89 -2.15 2.17
N SER A 180 -10.80 -2.59 2.79
CA SER A 180 -10.69 -2.64 4.25
C SER A 180 -10.86 -1.26 4.90
N ARG A 181 -11.59 -1.22 6.01
CA ARG A 181 -11.73 -0.03 6.87
C ARG A 181 -10.42 0.51 7.43
N GLU A 182 -9.37 -0.32 7.45
CA GLU A 182 -8.04 0.09 7.92
C GLU A 182 -7.49 1.22 7.08
N GLY A 183 -7.72 1.19 5.77
CA GLY A 183 -7.53 2.38 4.95
C GLY A 183 -7.73 2.19 3.46
N TYR A 184 -8.27 3.24 2.83
CA TYR A 184 -8.48 3.35 1.40
C TYR A 184 -8.41 4.81 0.95
N VAL A 185 -8.14 4.99 -0.34
CA VAL A 185 -7.98 6.29 -0.99
C VAL A 185 -9.08 6.48 -2.03
N MET A 186 -9.67 7.67 -2.02
CA MET A 186 -10.64 8.12 -3.02
C MET A 186 -10.06 9.33 -3.76
N SER A 187 -10.21 9.31 -5.08
CA SER A 187 -9.98 10.50 -5.92
C SER A 187 -10.99 11.61 -5.61
N LYS A 188 -10.62 12.87 -5.88
CA LYS A 188 -11.55 14.01 -5.90
C LYS A 188 -12.82 13.68 -6.69
N ALA A 189 -12.71 13.12 -7.90
CA ALA A 189 -13.86 12.78 -8.73
C ALA A 189 -14.78 11.73 -8.09
N ALA A 190 -14.24 10.72 -7.40
CA ALA A 190 -15.04 9.73 -6.70
C ALA A 190 -15.84 10.36 -5.54
N VAL A 191 -15.22 11.26 -4.77
CA VAL A 191 -15.89 12.00 -3.68
C VAL A 191 -17.00 12.89 -4.23
N VAL A 192 -16.72 13.66 -5.30
CA VAL A 192 -17.73 14.50 -5.98
C VAL A 192 -18.91 13.66 -6.44
N LYS A 193 -18.68 12.54 -7.13
CA LYS A 193 -19.76 11.64 -7.56
C LYS A 193 -20.59 11.13 -6.38
N LEU A 194 -19.94 10.65 -5.32
CA LEU A 194 -20.66 10.11 -4.16
C LEU A 194 -21.53 11.19 -3.49
N MET A 195 -21.00 12.40 -3.32
CA MET A 195 -21.72 13.48 -2.64
C MET A 195 -22.83 14.13 -3.48
N THR A 196 -22.74 14.08 -4.82
CA THR A 196 -23.70 14.76 -5.72
C THR A 196 -24.68 13.82 -6.41
N GLU A 197 -24.22 12.65 -6.85
CA GLU A 197 -25.01 11.64 -7.56
C GLU A 197 -25.41 10.50 -6.61
N GLY A 198 -24.50 10.07 -5.72
CA GLY A 198 -24.76 8.99 -4.77
C GLY A 198 -25.97 9.25 -3.88
N LYS A 199 -26.15 10.50 -3.42
CA LYS A 199 -27.31 10.93 -2.63
C LYS A 199 -28.66 10.86 -3.37
N LYS A 200 -28.64 10.75 -4.71
CA LYS A 200 -29.83 10.65 -5.57
C LYS A 200 -30.12 9.22 -5.99
N LEU A 201 -29.22 8.28 -5.70
CA LEU A 201 -29.42 6.88 -6.05
C LEU A 201 -30.54 6.25 -5.21
N PRO A 202 -31.26 5.27 -5.77
CA PRO A 202 -32.17 4.43 -5.00
C PRO A 202 -31.49 3.76 -3.80
N LYS A 203 -32.23 3.60 -2.69
CA LYS A 203 -31.72 3.00 -1.44
C LYS A 203 -31.20 1.57 -1.60
N ASP A 204 -31.72 0.82 -2.56
CA ASP A 204 -31.24 -0.52 -2.89
C ASP A 204 -29.86 -0.50 -3.58
N LYS A 205 -29.37 0.66 -4.03
CA LYS A 205 -28.05 0.86 -4.64
C LYS A 205 -27.07 1.64 -3.76
N CYS A 206 -27.54 2.61 -2.99
CA CYS A 206 -26.68 3.41 -2.13
C CYS A 206 -27.48 4.06 -1.01
N LYS A 207 -27.05 3.86 0.25
CA LYS A 207 -27.78 4.33 1.44
C LYS A 207 -27.06 5.49 2.13
N THR A 208 -26.82 6.58 1.40
CA THR A 208 -26.09 7.76 1.92
C THR A 208 -26.79 8.50 3.06
N GLN A 209 -28.09 8.27 3.28
CA GLN A 209 -28.91 8.94 4.29
C GLN A 209 -29.27 8.02 5.46
N GLU A 210 -28.84 6.77 5.43
CA GLU A 210 -29.03 5.82 6.53
C GLU A 210 -27.75 5.69 7.35
N HIS A 211 -27.91 5.28 8.60
CA HIS A 211 -26.86 5.20 9.62
C HIS A 211 -26.76 3.78 10.16
N GLN A 212 -25.68 3.50 10.88
CA GLN A 212 -25.42 2.21 11.54
C GLN A 212 -25.33 1.04 10.54
N LEU A 213 -24.77 1.31 9.37
CA LEU A 213 -24.53 0.31 8.33
C LEU A 213 -23.06 -0.10 8.31
N ASN A 214 -22.76 -1.25 7.69
CA ASN A 214 -21.39 -1.63 7.45
C ASN A 214 -20.77 -0.70 6.39
N GLU A 215 -19.77 0.08 6.82
CA GLU A 215 -19.07 1.04 5.97
C GLU A 215 -18.49 0.41 4.70
N GLU A 216 -17.87 -0.76 4.81
CA GLU A 216 -17.19 -1.44 3.69
C GLU A 216 -18.19 -1.86 2.62
N ASP A 217 -19.29 -2.47 3.06
CA ASP A 217 -20.34 -2.97 2.18
C ASP A 217 -21.08 -1.83 1.50
N GLU A 218 -21.54 -0.82 2.26
CA GLU A 218 -22.32 0.28 1.72
C GLU A 218 -21.47 1.20 0.82
N LEU A 219 -20.24 1.51 1.21
CA LEU A 219 -19.35 2.31 0.36
C LEU A 219 -19.05 1.58 -0.96
N ALA A 220 -18.71 0.29 -0.91
CA ALA A 220 -18.47 -0.50 -2.13
C ALA A 220 -19.69 -0.52 -3.06
N LYS A 221 -20.88 -0.70 -2.49
CA LYS A 221 -22.14 -0.73 -3.21
C LYS A 221 -22.45 0.61 -3.89
N CYS A 222 -22.30 1.71 -3.16
CA CYS A 222 -22.44 3.07 -3.67
C CYS A 222 -21.46 3.37 -4.80
N LEU A 223 -20.17 3.12 -4.59
CA LEU A 223 -19.12 3.42 -5.56
C LEU A 223 -19.26 2.57 -6.83
N LYS A 224 -19.67 1.31 -6.70
CA LYS A 224 -20.01 0.45 -7.85
C LYS A 224 -21.19 1.01 -8.65
N ALA A 225 -22.24 1.49 -7.97
CA ALA A 225 -23.40 2.08 -8.65
C ALA A 225 -23.08 3.40 -9.38
N LEU A 226 -21.98 4.06 -9.00
CA LEU A 226 -21.48 5.32 -9.59
C LEU A 226 -20.37 5.12 -10.64
N ASP A 227 -20.09 3.87 -11.01
CA ASP A 227 -19.00 3.50 -11.92
C ASP A 227 -17.63 4.07 -11.48
N VAL A 228 -17.36 4.00 -10.17
CA VAL A 228 -16.04 4.30 -9.60
C VAL A 228 -15.17 3.06 -9.71
N LYS A 229 -13.97 3.21 -10.28
CA LYS A 229 -13.08 2.10 -10.62
C LYS A 229 -12.11 1.82 -9.48
N THR A 230 -11.78 0.54 -9.29
CA THR A 230 -10.68 0.15 -8.39
C THR A 230 -9.33 0.14 -9.10
N VAL A 231 -8.26 0.30 -8.31
CA VAL A 231 -6.88 0.25 -8.79
C VAL A 231 -6.12 -0.79 -7.96
N ASP A 232 -5.43 -1.71 -8.64
CA ASP A 232 -4.55 -2.67 -7.96
C ASP A 232 -3.32 -1.96 -7.39
N THR A 233 -3.21 -2.00 -6.06
CA THR A 233 -2.18 -1.30 -5.29
C THR A 233 -0.92 -2.13 -5.10
N ARG A 234 -0.88 -3.39 -5.55
CA ARG A 234 0.27 -4.28 -5.38
C ARG A 234 1.45 -3.86 -6.25
N ASP A 235 2.64 -4.24 -5.83
CA ASP A 235 3.85 -4.02 -6.62
C ASP A 235 3.95 -5.01 -7.80
N GLN A 236 5.03 -4.92 -8.57
CA GLN A 236 5.25 -5.76 -9.75
C GLN A 236 5.40 -7.25 -9.41
N LEU A 237 5.72 -7.57 -8.15
CA LEU A 237 5.82 -8.93 -7.63
C LEU A 237 4.50 -9.41 -7.02
N GLY A 238 3.43 -8.61 -7.08
CA GLY A 238 2.13 -8.92 -6.51
C GLY A 238 2.08 -8.81 -4.98
N ARG A 239 3.00 -8.05 -4.37
CA ARG A 239 3.06 -7.83 -2.92
C ARG A 239 2.25 -6.60 -2.52
N HIS A 240 1.64 -6.63 -1.34
CA HIS A 240 0.69 -5.61 -0.91
C HIS A 240 1.38 -4.34 -0.39
N ARG A 241 0.83 -3.17 -0.78
CA ARG A 241 1.18 -1.86 -0.19
C ARG A 241 0.27 -1.46 0.95
N PHE A 242 -0.99 -1.92 0.93
CA PHE A 242 -1.95 -1.72 2.02
C PHE A 242 -1.96 -2.98 2.89
N ILE A 243 -1.18 -2.97 3.95
CA ILE A 243 -1.03 -4.11 4.86
C ILE A 243 -2.04 -3.94 5.99
N SER A 244 -3.28 -4.35 5.72
CA SER A 244 -4.43 -4.26 6.65
C SER A 244 -4.49 -5.40 7.68
N TYR A 245 -3.49 -6.26 7.69
CA TYR A 245 -3.30 -7.31 8.68
C TYR A 245 -2.07 -7.01 9.54
N ASP A 246 -1.96 -7.62 10.73
CA ASP A 246 -0.82 -7.37 11.61
C ASP A 246 0.50 -7.70 10.92
N LEU A 247 1.35 -6.69 10.68
CA LEU A 247 2.60 -6.83 9.96
C LEU A 247 3.52 -7.86 10.62
N GLY A 248 3.57 -7.90 11.95
CA GLY A 248 4.37 -8.86 12.71
C GLY A 248 3.94 -10.28 12.42
N GLU A 249 2.63 -10.54 12.36
CA GLU A 249 2.11 -11.84 11.94
C GLU A 249 2.39 -12.14 10.47
N MET A 250 2.35 -11.13 9.59
CA MET A 250 2.53 -11.31 8.15
C MET A 250 3.95 -11.70 7.75
N ILE A 251 4.96 -11.06 8.35
CA ILE A 251 6.37 -11.27 8.03
C ILE A 251 6.93 -12.60 8.57
N ILE A 252 6.25 -13.21 9.55
CA ILE A 252 6.61 -14.53 10.07
C ILE A 252 6.10 -15.59 9.09
N PRO A 253 6.95 -16.50 8.59
CA PRO A 253 6.48 -17.62 7.78
C PRO A 253 5.56 -18.54 8.59
N VAL A 254 4.37 -18.84 8.06
CA VAL A 254 3.47 -19.84 8.65
C VAL A 254 3.39 -21.10 7.79
N SER A 255 3.07 -22.22 8.42
CA SER A 255 2.93 -23.52 7.75
C SER A 255 1.71 -23.60 6.82
N ASP A 256 0.64 -22.88 7.14
CA ASP A 256 -0.56 -22.77 6.30
C ASP A 256 -0.94 -21.29 6.04
N PRO A 257 -0.42 -20.69 4.95
CA PRO A 257 -0.77 -19.32 4.56
C PRO A 257 -2.26 -19.14 4.25
N ASN A 258 -2.99 -20.22 3.90
CA ASN A 258 -4.41 -20.16 3.56
C ASN A 258 -5.32 -20.00 4.78
N LYS A 259 -4.77 -20.11 6.01
CA LYS A 259 -5.46 -19.65 7.23
C LYS A 259 -5.55 -18.13 7.31
N ARG A 260 -4.66 -17.39 6.64
CA ARG A 260 -4.72 -15.93 6.60
C ARG A 260 -5.94 -15.51 5.76
N GLU A 261 -6.59 -14.44 6.20
CA GLU A 261 -7.98 -14.09 5.94
C GLU A 261 -8.55 -14.49 4.56
N LYS A 262 -9.46 -15.48 4.56
CA LYS A 262 -10.09 -16.09 3.37
C LYS A 262 -10.83 -15.12 2.45
N ARG A 263 -11.08 -13.90 2.91
CA ARG A 263 -11.82 -12.87 2.19
C ARG A 263 -10.93 -11.92 1.41
N LEU A 264 -9.60 -11.93 1.60
CA LEU A 264 -8.70 -11.12 0.78
C LEU A 264 -8.85 -11.50 -0.69
N ARG A 265 -8.98 -10.50 -1.58
CA ARG A 265 -9.06 -10.75 -3.02
C ARG A 265 -7.77 -11.37 -3.54
N PHE A 266 -6.65 -10.90 -3.01
CA PHE A 266 -5.31 -11.37 -3.35
C PHE A 266 -4.62 -11.87 -2.07
N PRO A 267 -4.39 -13.18 -1.93
CA PRO A 267 -3.68 -13.73 -0.79
C PRO A 267 -2.30 -13.09 -0.63
N TYR A 268 -1.87 -12.89 0.61
CA TYR A 268 -0.51 -12.49 0.89
C TYR A 268 0.47 -13.62 0.59
N GLN A 269 1.67 -13.26 0.13
CA GLN A 269 2.79 -14.20 0.10
C GLN A 269 3.28 -14.49 1.52
N ASN A 270 3.95 -15.63 1.70
CA ASN A 270 4.40 -16.06 3.02
C ASN A 270 5.68 -15.33 3.44
N GLY A 271 5.79 -15.04 4.73
CA GLY A 271 6.96 -14.43 5.33
C GLY A 271 7.29 -13.03 4.78
N PRO A 272 8.57 -12.64 4.67
CA PRO A 272 8.97 -11.28 4.29
C PRO A 272 8.57 -10.87 2.86
N ASN A 273 8.16 -11.83 2.02
CA ASN A 273 7.66 -11.55 0.68
C ASN A 273 6.18 -11.09 0.67
N CYS A 274 5.49 -11.08 1.81
CA CYS A 274 4.09 -10.62 1.92
C CYS A 274 3.87 -9.21 1.34
N CYS A 275 4.91 -8.40 1.44
CA CYS A 275 4.77 -6.97 1.60
C CYS A 275 5.66 -6.25 0.60
N ALA A 276 5.11 -5.24 -0.06
CA ALA A 276 5.86 -4.41 -0.98
C ALA A 276 6.94 -3.63 -0.22
N GLN A 277 8.02 -3.26 -0.91
CA GLN A 277 9.11 -2.47 -0.32
C GLN A 277 8.74 -0.99 -0.12
N ASP A 278 7.64 -0.55 -0.74
CA ASP A 278 7.07 0.78 -0.66
C ASP A 278 5.65 0.72 -0.06
N PRO A 279 5.47 0.26 1.20
CA PRO A 279 4.14 0.14 1.79
C PRO A 279 3.51 1.52 1.95
N ILE A 280 2.20 1.60 1.75
CA ILE A 280 1.41 2.82 1.96
C ILE A 280 0.79 2.83 3.36
N LEU A 281 0.37 1.65 3.84
CA LEU A 281 -0.30 1.49 5.12
C LEU A 281 0.19 0.22 5.80
N LEU A 282 0.49 0.33 7.10
CA LEU A 282 0.94 -0.74 7.97
C LEU A 282 0.01 -0.85 9.19
N LYS A 283 -0.66 -1.99 9.33
CA LYS A 283 -1.33 -2.39 10.57
C LYS A 283 -0.41 -3.29 11.39
N GLY A 284 -0.56 -3.25 12.71
CA GLY A 284 0.15 -4.14 13.63
C GLY A 284 1.53 -3.61 13.99
N GLY A 285 1.70 -3.21 15.25
CA GLY A 285 2.89 -2.55 15.75
C GLY A 285 2.62 -1.16 16.31
N SER A 286 3.65 -0.55 16.89
CA SER A 286 3.55 0.78 17.49
C SER A 286 3.77 1.87 16.44
N ILE A 287 2.86 2.84 16.35
CA ILE A 287 3.00 4.01 15.46
C ILE A 287 4.31 4.76 15.73
N ARG A 288 4.71 4.92 17.00
CA ARG A 288 6.00 5.54 17.35
C ARG A 288 7.19 4.69 16.90
N PHE A 289 7.06 3.38 16.98
CA PHE A 289 8.11 2.48 16.53
C PHE A 289 8.30 2.59 15.02
N PHE A 290 7.22 2.56 14.24
CA PHE A 290 7.29 2.76 12.79
C PHE A 290 7.86 4.13 12.41
N ASP A 291 7.42 5.22 13.08
CA ASP A 291 7.97 6.55 12.82
C ASP A 291 9.47 6.61 13.08
N PHE A 292 9.93 6.05 14.20
CA PHE A 292 11.34 5.97 14.53
C PHE A 292 12.13 5.16 13.50
N MET A 293 11.66 3.95 13.17
CA MET A 293 12.36 3.05 12.25
C MET A 293 12.46 3.62 10.83
N LEU A 294 11.46 4.39 10.37
CA LEU A 294 11.38 4.87 8.99
C LEU A 294 11.94 6.29 8.80
N TYR A 295 11.93 7.12 9.84
CA TYR A 295 12.25 8.55 9.69
C TYR A 295 13.35 9.07 10.61
N GLU A 296 13.73 8.34 11.66
CA GLU A 296 14.72 8.80 12.65
C GLU A 296 15.95 7.89 12.70
N LEU A 297 15.74 6.57 12.52
CA LEU A 297 16.81 5.59 12.57
C LEU A 297 17.60 5.60 11.26
N HIS A 298 18.90 5.87 11.37
CA HIS A 298 19.86 5.74 10.28
C HIS A 298 20.92 4.72 10.66
N TYR A 299 21.23 3.78 9.77
CA TYR A 299 22.39 2.92 9.92
C TYR A 299 23.61 3.56 9.24
N ALA A 300 24.81 3.15 9.63
CA ALA A 300 26.04 3.72 9.07
C ALA A 300 26.10 3.45 7.55
N GLY A 301 26.08 4.52 6.74
CA GLY A 301 26.17 4.43 5.28
C GLY A 301 25.21 5.35 4.51
N GLU A 302 24.18 5.89 5.15
CA GLU A 302 23.31 6.93 4.58
C GLU A 302 23.79 8.33 4.98
N LYS A 303 24.67 8.93 4.17
CA LYS A 303 24.83 10.39 4.02
C LYS A 303 25.24 10.71 2.59
#